data_AF-A0AA35RN53-F1
#
_entry.id   AF-A0AA35RN53-F1
#
_cell.length_a   1.000
_cell.length_b   1.000
_cell.length_c   1.000
_cell.angle_alpha   90.00
_cell.angle_beta   90.00
_cell.angle_gamma   90.00
#
_symmetry.space_group_name_H-M   'P 1'
#
loop_
_entity.id
_entity.type
_entity.pdbx_description
1 polymer ?
#
loop_
_entity_poly.entity_id
_entity_poly.type
_entity_poly.pdbx_seq_one_letter_code
_entity_poly.pdbx_strand_id
1 'polypeptide(L)'
;MYSEMIFVTGYIHCDPHPGNVLVRRRRLSRRERREGRGREGEVEIVLLDHGLYTVLTEEFRMKYCRLWQALINKDLEAVRKYSEQLNAGQLYRLLASMICARAWDSIASGIDQAPMSQNELKRIRTNALMYLSEITQLLDTVPRQLVLILKTNDLLRSADHVLRASNHKQSLLTMSKCCLRAIGDHDIQRCSWWVGRVYVRLRTGWSVLMVSIYELWLNTARALGMAAL
;
A
#
# COMPACT_ATOMS: atom_id res chain seq x y z
N MET A 1 5.44 -2.72 -7.40
CA MET A 1 5.17 -4.18 -7.52
C MET A 1 4.18 -4.65 -6.46
N TYR A 2 4.55 -4.75 -5.17
CA TYR A 2 3.62 -5.27 -4.14
C TYR A 2 2.33 -4.46 -3.98
N SER A 3 2.36 -3.13 -4.10
CA SER A 3 1.15 -2.30 -4.11
C SER A 3 0.19 -2.68 -5.24
N GLU A 4 0.71 -3.06 -6.40
CA GLU A 4 -0.10 -3.50 -7.54
C GLU A 4 -0.69 -4.89 -7.30
N MET A 5 0.09 -5.79 -6.70
CA MET A 5 -0.37 -7.12 -6.26
C MET A 5 -1.53 -7.02 -5.26
N ILE A 6 -1.43 -6.11 -4.30
CA ILE A 6 -2.45 -5.92 -3.25
C ILE A 6 -3.70 -5.24 -3.80
N PHE A 7 -3.55 -4.07 -4.42
CA PHE A 7 -4.69 -3.23 -4.77
C PHE A 7 -5.28 -3.58 -6.13
N VAL A 8 -4.48 -3.89 -7.15
CA VAL A 8 -4.93 -4.00 -8.54
C VAL A 8 -5.23 -5.43 -8.94
N THR A 9 -4.28 -6.36 -8.79
CA THR A 9 -4.46 -7.73 -9.27
C THR A 9 -5.15 -8.63 -8.23
N GLY A 10 -4.92 -8.37 -6.94
CA GLY A 10 -5.38 -9.23 -5.85
C GLY A 10 -4.62 -10.57 -5.75
N TYR A 11 -3.50 -10.72 -6.46
CA TYR A 11 -2.64 -11.90 -6.39
C TYR A 11 -1.34 -11.54 -5.69
N ILE A 12 -1.19 -11.94 -4.43
CA ILE A 12 -0.14 -11.44 -3.53
C ILE A 12 0.88 -12.53 -3.24
N HIS A 13 2.14 -12.19 -3.43
CA HIS A 13 3.27 -12.89 -2.81
C HIS A 13 3.39 -12.46 -1.35
N CYS A 14 3.20 -13.38 -0.42
CA CYS A 14 3.10 -13.06 1.02
C CYS A 14 4.42 -13.21 1.79
N ASP A 15 5.55 -13.38 1.10
CA ASP A 15 6.87 -13.53 1.71
C ASP A 15 7.98 -12.76 0.99
N PRO A 16 7.97 -11.41 1.06
CA PRO A 16 8.94 -10.53 0.41
C PRO A 16 10.33 -10.55 1.09
N HIS A 17 10.78 -11.70 1.59
CA HIS A 17 12.08 -11.85 2.20
C HIS A 17 13.19 -11.51 1.19
N PRO A 18 14.26 -10.79 1.57
CA PRO A 18 15.33 -10.40 0.65
C PRO A 18 15.96 -11.59 -0.11
N GLY A 19 16.01 -12.76 0.52
CA GLY A 19 16.47 -14.01 -0.13
C GLY A 19 15.59 -14.50 -1.28
N ASN A 20 14.33 -14.07 -1.36
CA ASN A 20 13.39 -14.45 -2.41
C ASN A 20 13.38 -13.46 -3.59
N VAL A 21 14.14 -12.37 -3.51
CA VAL A 21 14.14 -11.30 -4.51
C VAL A 21 15.53 -11.19 -5.13
N LEU A 22 15.64 -11.52 -6.40
CA LEU A 22 16.86 -11.34 -7.18
C LEU A 22 16.70 -10.16 -8.15
N VAL A 23 17.62 -9.20 -8.07
CA VAL A 23 17.74 -8.14 -9.06
C VAL A 23 18.81 -8.55 -10.07
N ARG A 24 18.44 -8.63 -11.35
CA ARG A 24 19.40 -8.95 -12.42
C ARG A 24 19.16 -8.11 -13.66
N ARG A 25 20.18 -8.05 -14.52
CA ARG A 25 20.00 -7.51 -15.87
C ARG A 25 19.44 -8.59 -16.77
N ARG A 26 18.34 -8.28 -17.44
CA ARG A 26 17.64 -9.14 -18.38
C ARG A 26 18.56 -9.49 -19.53
N ARG A 27 18.65 -10.79 -19.80
CA ARG A 27 19.31 -11.34 -20.99
C ARG A 27 18.23 -11.88 -21.90
N LEU A 28 18.04 -11.25 -23.06
CA LEU A 28 17.02 -11.67 -24.01
C LEU A 28 17.33 -13.07 -24.53
N SER A 29 16.36 -13.97 -24.45
CA SER A 29 16.43 -15.28 -25.08
C SER A 29 16.50 -15.15 -26.61
N ARG A 30 17.00 -16.18 -27.30
CA ARG A 30 17.03 -16.19 -28.78
C ARG A 30 15.64 -15.96 -29.40
N ARG A 31 14.58 -16.42 -28.74
CA ARG A 31 13.19 -16.24 -29.17
C ARG A 31 12.75 -14.78 -29.04
N GLU A 32 13.00 -14.15 -27.89
CA GLU A 32 12.62 -12.75 -27.65
C GLU A 32 13.35 -11.78 -28.59
N ARG A 33 14.63 -12.05 -28.92
CA ARG A 33 15.37 -11.27 -29.91
C ARG A 33 14.74 -11.35 -31.30
N ARG A 34 14.22 -12.52 -31.69
CA ARG A 34 13.54 -12.73 -32.98
C ARG A 34 12.15 -12.08 -33.01
N GLU A 35 11.43 -12.11 -31.89
CA GLU A 35 10.10 -11.51 -31.75
C GLU A 35 10.15 -9.99 -31.50
N GLY A 36 11.33 -9.39 -31.34
CA GLY A 36 11.48 -7.96 -31.01
C GLY A 36 10.87 -7.58 -29.65
N ARG A 37 10.77 -8.54 -28.71
CA ARG A 37 10.11 -8.35 -27.42
C ARG A 37 11.12 -8.10 -26.30
N GLY A 38 10.96 -6.95 -25.63
CA GLY A 38 11.81 -6.56 -24.51
C GLY A 38 13.14 -5.96 -24.94
N ARG A 39 13.90 -5.43 -23.98
CA ARG A 39 15.18 -4.77 -24.23
C ARG A 39 16.30 -5.44 -23.45
N GLU A 40 17.41 -5.70 -24.13
CA GLU A 40 18.59 -6.28 -23.49
C GLU A 40 19.19 -5.30 -22.47
N GLY A 41 19.56 -5.81 -21.30
CA GLY A 41 20.11 -5.01 -20.21
C GLY A 41 19.09 -4.29 -19.33
N GLU A 42 17.77 -4.46 -19.57
CA GLU A 42 16.74 -4.00 -18.63
C GLU A 42 16.95 -4.61 -17.25
N VAL A 43 16.74 -3.82 -16.19
CA VAL A 43 16.77 -4.35 -14.82
C VAL A 43 15.45 -5.06 -14.56
N GLU A 44 15.52 -6.33 -14.16
CA GLU A 44 14.36 -7.13 -13.79
C GLU A 44 14.46 -7.61 -12.34
N ILE A 45 13.30 -7.70 -11.69
CA ILE A 45 13.13 -8.28 -10.36
C ILE A 45 12.57 -9.68 -10.57
N VAL A 46 13.32 -10.68 -10.12
CA VAL A 46 12.93 -12.10 -10.17
C VAL A 46 12.55 -12.54 -8.77
N LEU A 47 11.32 -13.04 -8.62
CA LEU A 47 10.86 -13.72 -7.42
C LEU A 47 11.24 -15.19 -7.52
N LEU A 48 11.97 -15.69 -6.53
CA LEU A 48 12.50 -17.07 -6.55
C LEU A 48 11.55 -18.06 -5.89
N ASP A 49 10.99 -17.68 -4.75
CA ASP A 49 10.05 -18.51 -4.00
C ASP A 49 8.62 -18.20 -4.43
N HIS A 50 7.85 -19.26 -4.67
CA HIS A 50 6.45 -19.21 -5.04
C HIS A 50 5.55 -20.03 -4.08
N GLY A 51 6.05 -20.41 -2.91
CA GLY A 51 5.35 -21.25 -1.94
C GLY A 51 4.24 -20.57 -1.16
N LEU A 52 4.22 -19.23 -1.08
CA LEU A 52 3.24 -18.49 -0.28
C LEU A 52 2.52 -17.39 -1.08
N TYR A 53 1.62 -17.83 -1.96
CA TYR A 53 0.67 -16.93 -2.62
C TYR A 53 -0.70 -16.95 -1.98
N THR A 54 -1.40 -15.83 -2.08
CA THR A 54 -2.82 -15.75 -1.73
C THR A 54 -3.55 -14.89 -2.74
N VAL A 55 -4.76 -15.34 -3.08
CA VAL A 55 -5.71 -14.60 -3.90
C VAL A 55 -6.68 -13.87 -2.99
N LEU A 56 -6.77 -12.56 -3.16
CA LEU A 56 -7.78 -11.75 -2.48
C LEU A 56 -9.11 -11.90 -3.20
N THR A 57 -10.18 -12.14 -2.43
CA THR A 57 -11.53 -12.00 -2.96
C THR A 57 -11.78 -10.55 -3.36
N GLU A 58 -12.51 -10.32 -4.45
CA GLU A 58 -12.76 -8.96 -4.94
C GLU A 58 -13.47 -8.09 -3.91
N GLU A 59 -14.46 -8.66 -3.20
CA GLU A 59 -15.17 -7.97 -2.13
C GLU A 59 -14.22 -7.48 -1.03
N PHE A 60 -13.37 -8.37 -0.52
CA PHE A 60 -12.37 -8.01 0.48
C PHE A 60 -11.39 -6.95 -0.04
N ARG A 61 -10.86 -7.14 -1.26
CA ARG A 61 -9.92 -6.21 -1.90
C ARG A 61 -10.53 -4.82 -1.99
N MET A 62 -11.80 -4.71 -2.38
CA MET A 62 -12.50 -3.43 -2.46
C MET A 62 -12.75 -2.79 -1.10
N LYS A 63 -13.15 -3.56 -0.08
CA LYS A 63 -13.25 -3.05 1.31
C LYS A 63 -11.92 -2.49 1.80
N TYR A 64 -10.82 -3.21 1.54
CA TYR A 64 -9.48 -2.77 1.89
C TYR A 64 -9.04 -1.52 1.10
N CYS A 65 -9.32 -1.45 -0.20
CA CYS A 65 -9.06 -0.25 -1.01
C CYS A 65 -9.83 0.96 -0.45
N ARG A 66 -11.11 0.79 -0.10
CA ARG A 66 -11.94 1.87 0.42
C ARG A 66 -11.49 2.33 1.81
N LEU A 67 -11.04 1.41 2.67
CA LEU A 67 -10.36 1.75 3.92
C LEU A 67 -9.10 2.59 3.66
N TRP A 68 -8.26 2.17 2.73
CA TRP A 68 -7.04 2.90 2.38
C TRP A 68 -7.34 4.29 1.81
N GLN A 69 -8.35 4.42 0.94
CA GLN A 69 -8.85 5.71 0.46
C GLN A 69 -9.33 6.61 1.60
N ALA A 70 -10.05 6.06 2.58
CA ALA A 70 -10.50 6.81 3.76
C ALA A 70 -9.31 7.32 4.61
N LEU A 71 -8.28 6.49 4.78
CA LEU A 71 -7.04 6.87 5.48
C LEU A 71 -6.31 8.01 4.77
N ILE A 72 -6.24 7.99 3.43
CA ILE A 72 -5.63 9.07 2.63
C ILE A 72 -6.43 10.36 2.78
N ASN A 73 -7.76 10.28 2.74
CA ASN A 73 -8.66 11.43 2.77
C ASN A 73 -8.92 11.96 4.19
N LYS A 74 -8.36 11.34 5.23
CA LYS A 74 -8.63 11.64 6.66
C LYS A 74 -10.13 11.52 7.02
N ASP A 75 -10.85 10.65 6.34
CA ASP A 75 -12.26 10.40 6.58
C ASP A 75 -12.43 9.37 7.71
N LEU A 76 -12.49 9.85 8.94
CA LEU A 76 -12.52 9.01 10.14
C LEU A 76 -13.79 8.14 10.23
N GLU A 77 -14.91 8.63 9.72
CA GLU A 77 -16.17 7.87 9.68
C GLU A 77 -16.07 6.72 8.69
N ALA A 78 -15.52 6.97 7.50
CA ALA A 78 -15.26 5.92 6.52
C ALA A 78 -14.20 4.92 7.02
N VAL A 79 -13.15 5.38 7.71
CA VAL A 79 -12.16 4.49 8.33
C VAL A 79 -12.83 3.54 9.31
N ARG A 80 -13.71 4.04 10.19
CA ARG A 80 -14.49 3.20 11.11
C ARG A 80 -15.37 2.22 10.34
N LYS A 81 -16.18 2.70 9.40
CA LYS A 81 -17.09 1.89 8.58
C LYS A 81 -16.39 0.72 7.88
N TYR A 82 -15.29 0.99 7.17
CA TYR A 82 -14.60 -0.07 6.42
C TYR A 82 -13.77 -0.98 7.33
N SER A 83 -13.29 -0.49 8.48
CA SER A 83 -12.64 -1.34 9.47
C SER A 83 -13.64 -2.31 10.13
N GLU A 84 -14.86 -1.85 10.43
CA GLU A 84 -15.95 -2.70 10.92
C GLU A 84 -16.32 -3.78 9.88
N GLN A 85 -16.38 -3.43 8.59
CA GLN A 85 -16.60 -4.39 7.50
C GLN A 85 -15.45 -5.40 7.29
N LEU A 86 -14.28 -5.12 7.88
CA LEU A 86 -13.12 -6.01 7.93
C LEU A 86 -13.00 -6.70 9.30
N ASN A 87 -14.09 -6.74 10.07
CA ASN A 87 -14.19 -7.38 11.39
C ASN A 87 -13.26 -6.81 12.48
N ALA A 88 -12.81 -5.56 12.32
CA ALA A 88 -12.03 -4.88 13.37
C ALA A 88 -12.91 -4.34 14.51
N GLY A 89 -14.21 -4.12 14.26
CA GLY A 89 -15.15 -3.59 15.26
C GLY A 89 -14.63 -2.30 15.92
N GLN A 90 -14.65 -2.27 17.26
CA GLN A 90 -14.17 -1.12 18.03
C GLN A 90 -12.65 -0.91 17.96
N LEU A 91 -11.90 -1.91 17.51
CA LEU A 91 -10.44 -1.86 17.35
C LEU A 91 -10.01 -1.19 16.02
N TYR A 92 -10.91 -0.48 15.34
CA TYR A 92 -10.62 0.21 14.08
C TYR A 92 -9.42 1.17 14.17
N ARG A 93 -9.23 1.84 15.33
CA ARG A 93 -8.07 2.74 15.55
C ARG A 93 -6.76 1.96 15.57
N LEU A 94 -6.75 0.81 16.25
CA LEU A 94 -5.60 -0.08 16.31
C LEU A 94 -5.29 -0.65 14.92
N LEU A 95 -6.32 -1.08 14.18
CA LEU A 95 -6.15 -1.56 12.82
C LEU A 95 -5.55 -0.48 11.91
N ALA A 96 -6.08 0.75 11.95
CA ALA A 96 -5.54 1.87 11.19
C ALA A 96 -4.07 2.13 11.53
N SER A 97 -3.73 2.09 12.82
CA SER A 97 -2.34 2.23 13.28
C SER A 97 -1.42 1.12 12.77
N MET A 98 -1.87 -0.14 12.74
CA MET A 98 -1.10 -1.27 12.19
C MET A 98 -0.92 -1.15 10.67
N ILE A 99 -1.98 -0.78 9.96
CA ILE A 99 -2.00 -0.60 8.50
C ILE A 99 -1.08 0.55 8.08
N CYS A 100 -1.08 1.68 8.78
CA CYS A 100 -0.24 2.84 8.45
C CYS A 100 1.15 2.79 9.08
N ALA A 101 1.38 1.93 10.07
CA ALA A 101 2.54 2.00 10.98
C ALA A 101 2.71 3.39 11.62
N ARG A 102 1.60 4.02 12.01
CA ARG A 102 1.59 5.36 12.61
C ARG A 102 0.66 5.42 13.83
N ALA A 103 0.95 6.32 14.75
CA ALA A 103 0.06 6.56 15.88
C ALA A 103 -1.30 7.08 15.39
N TRP A 104 -2.39 6.70 16.07
CA TRP A 104 -3.74 7.15 15.69
C TRP A 104 -3.85 8.68 15.60
N ASP A 105 -3.29 9.41 16.57
CA ASP A 105 -3.32 10.87 16.60
C ASP A 105 -2.66 11.49 15.35
N SER A 106 -1.64 10.82 14.84
CA SER A 106 -0.95 11.21 13.61
C SER A 106 -1.73 10.87 12.34
N ILE A 107 -2.49 9.78 12.35
CA ILE A 107 -3.39 9.43 11.25
C ILE A 107 -4.55 10.43 11.20
N ALA A 108 -5.10 10.78 12.38
CA ALA A 108 -6.20 11.71 12.51
C ALA A 108 -5.82 13.15 12.10
N SER A 109 -4.60 13.60 12.39
CA SER A 109 -4.09 14.90 11.92
C SER A 109 -3.61 14.88 10.47
N GLY A 110 -3.09 13.74 10.01
CA GLY A 110 -2.71 13.49 8.63
C GLY A 110 -1.42 12.69 8.49
N ILE A 111 -1.50 11.63 7.68
CA ILE A 111 -0.38 10.73 7.43
C ILE A 111 0.80 11.45 6.76
N ASP A 112 0.55 12.58 6.09
CA ASP A 112 1.51 13.38 5.33
C ASP A 112 2.23 14.49 6.12
N GLN A 113 1.67 14.93 7.27
CA GLN A 113 2.06 16.19 7.90
C GLN A 113 3.30 16.14 8.80
N ALA A 114 3.71 14.97 9.28
CA ALA A 114 4.87 14.86 10.17
C ALA A 114 5.77 13.68 9.76
N PRO A 115 7.11 13.85 9.74
CA PRO A 115 8.04 12.73 9.68
C PRO A 115 7.85 11.86 10.93
N MET A 116 7.99 10.54 10.77
CA MET A 116 7.90 9.61 11.89
C MET A 116 9.04 9.91 12.87
N SER A 117 8.70 10.52 14.01
CA SER A 117 9.69 10.85 15.02
C SER A 117 10.18 9.57 15.71
N GLN A 118 11.45 9.54 16.13
CA GLN A 118 11.98 8.46 16.99
C GLN A 118 11.16 8.30 18.27
N ASN A 119 10.54 9.38 18.75
CA ASN A 119 9.61 9.33 19.89
C ASN A 119 8.25 8.70 19.51
N GLU A 120 7.75 8.92 18.29
CA GLU A 120 6.55 8.22 17.78
C GLU A 120 6.82 6.72 17.68
N LEU A 121 7.97 6.32 17.14
CA LEU A 121 8.37 4.92 17.02
C LEU A 121 8.55 4.24 18.39
N LYS A 122 9.17 4.93 19.35
CA LYS A 122 9.29 4.45 20.73
C LYS A 122 7.91 4.32 21.39
N ARG A 123 7.01 5.29 21.22
CA ARG A 123 5.63 5.21 21.74
C ARG A 123 4.89 4.03 21.13
N ILE A 124 4.99 3.80 19.82
CA ILE A 124 4.36 2.64 19.17
C ILE A 124 4.90 1.33 19.75
N ARG A 125 6.21 1.19 19.93
CA ARG A 125 6.82 -0.05 20.49
C ARG A 125 6.49 -0.26 21.97
N THR A 126 6.62 0.77 22.80
CA THR A 126 6.30 0.67 24.23
C THR A 126 4.81 0.39 24.43
N ASN A 127 3.96 1.03 23.63
CA ASN A 127 2.52 0.80 23.69
C ASN A 127 2.11 -0.54 23.07
N ALA A 128 2.86 -1.09 22.12
CA ALA A 128 2.57 -2.39 21.53
C ALA A 128 2.53 -3.52 22.57
N LEU A 129 3.42 -3.48 23.58
CA LEU A 129 3.39 -4.43 24.71
C LEU A 129 2.12 -4.29 25.54
N MET A 130 1.62 -3.06 25.71
CA MET A 130 0.36 -2.80 26.43
C MET A 130 -0.85 -3.26 25.62
N TYR A 131 -0.79 -3.18 24.28
CA TYR A 131 -1.88 -3.57 23.39
C TYR A 131 -1.78 -5.01 22.88
N LEU A 132 -0.93 -5.87 23.46
CA LEU A 132 -0.76 -7.25 22.96
C LEU A 132 -2.06 -8.03 22.96
N SER A 133 -2.90 -7.85 23.99
CA SER A 133 -4.18 -8.56 24.08
C SER A 133 -5.12 -8.11 22.95
N GLU A 134 -5.18 -6.81 22.70
CA GLU A 134 -6.04 -6.19 21.70
C GLU A 134 -5.54 -6.46 20.29
N ILE A 135 -4.22 -6.51 20.08
CA ILE A 135 -3.61 -6.95 18.83
C ILE A 135 -3.97 -8.40 18.55
N THR A 136 -3.85 -9.28 19.56
CA THR A 136 -4.19 -10.70 19.41
C THR A 136 -5.68 -10.86 19.09
N GLN A 137 -6.54 -10.15 19.82
CA GLN A 137 -7.98 -10.13 19.57
C GLN A 137 -8.30 -9.65 18.15
N LEU A 138 -7.69 -8.53 17.72
CA LEU A 138 -7.89 -8.00 16.38
C LEU A 138 -7.44 -8.99 15.29
N LEU A 139 -6.28 -9.62 15.47
CA LEU A 139 -5.74 -10.59 14.52
C LEU A 139 -6.59 -11.86 14.42
N ASP A 140 -7.29 -12.23 15.50
CA ASP A 140 -8.21 -13.36 15.53
C ASP A 140 -9.55 -13.05 14.82
N THR A 141 -10.03 -11.80 14.90
CA THR A 141 -11.32 -11.42 14.29
C THR A 141 -11.25 -11.04 12.82
N VAL A 142 -10.14 -10.43 12.39
CA VAL A 142 -9.99 -9.96 11.00
C VAL A 142 -9.85 -11.12 10.01
N PRO A 143 -10.28 -10.96 8.74
CA PRO A 143 -10.09 -11.99 7.73
C PRO A 143 -8.61 -12.36 7.56
N ARG A 144 -8.33 -13.65 7.34
CA ARG A 144 -6.98 -14.17 7.08
C ARG A 144 -6.26 -13.42 5.95
N GLN A 145 -7.01 -12.97 4.93
CA GLN A 145 -6.50 -12.14 3.84
C GLN A 145 -5.83 -10.85 4.35
N LEU A 146 -6.40 -10.21 5.39
CA LEU A 146 -5.84 -9.00 6.00
C LEU A 146 -4.57 -9.29 6.79
N VAL A 147 -4.55 -10.38 7.56
CA VAL A 147 -3.36 -10.80 8.32
C VAL A 147 -2.17 -11.00 7.39
N LEU A 148 -2.38 -11.62 6.23
CA LEU A 148 -1.34 -11.82 5.22
C LEU A 148 -0.85 -10.50 4.60
N ILE A 149 -1.75 -9.55 4.34
CA ILE A 149 -1.37 -8.20 3.89
C ILE A 149 -0.55 -7.49 4.96
N LEU A 150 -0.96 -7.57 6.23
CA LEU A 150 -0.24 -6.96 7.35
C LEU A 150 1.17 -7.54 7.47
N LYS A 151 1.31 -8.87 7.42
CA LYS A 151 2.62 -9.55 7.40
C LYS A 151 3.48 -9.09 6.22
N THR A 152 2.90 -9.04 5.01
CA THR A 152 3.61 -8.62 3.79
C THR A 152 4.11 -7.18 3.91
N ASN A 153 3.25 -6.26 4.37
CA ASN A 153 3.61 -4.86 4.56
C ASN A 153 4.70 -4.67 5.63
N ASP A 154 4.66 -5.47 6.71
CA ASP A 154 5.68 -5.41 7.76
C ASP A 154 7.06 -5.87 7.25
N LEU A 155 7.10 -6.98 6.51
CA LEU A 155 8.32 -7.46 5.87
C LEU A 155 8.87 -6.48 4.82
N LEU A 156 8.00 -5.82 4.04
CA LEU A 156 8.41 -4.77 3.10
C LEU A 156 9.02 -3.57 3.81
N ARG A 157 8.44 -3.12 4.93
CA ARG A 157 9.00 -2.04 5.75
C ARG A 157 10.36 -2.40 6.33
N SER A 158 10.51 -3.64 6.79
CA SER A 158 11.78 -4.16 7.29
C SER A 158 12.83 -4.16 6.18
N ALA A 159 12.49 -4.63 4.97
CA ALA A 159 13.37 -4.60 3.81
C ALA A 159 13.77 -3.17 3.42
N ASP A 160 12.82 -2.23 3.35
CA ASP A 160 13.10 -0.81 3.08
C ASP A 160 14.08 -0.21 4.10
N HIS A 161 13.91 -0.54 5.38
CA HIS A 161 14.79 -0.11 6.46
C HIS A 161 16.22 -0.67 6.29
N VAL A 162 16.36 -1.96 5.97
CA VAL A 162 17.67 -2.59 5.75
C VAL A 162 18.37 -2.01 4.52
N LEU A 163 17.63 -1.75 3.45
CA LEU A 163 18.16 -1.17 2.21
C LEU A 163 18.46 0.33 2.32
N ARG A 164 18.21 0.96 3.48
CA ARG A 164 18.29 2.41 3.69
C ARG A 164 17.53 3.20 2.62
N ALA A 165 16.46 2.59 2.11
CA ALA A 165 15.56 3.24 1.18
C ALA A 165 14.67 4.18 2.01
N SER A 166 15.20 5.37 2.34
CA SER A 166 14.59 6.37 3.24
C SER A 166 13.37 7.06 2.61
N ASN A 167 12.38 6.29 2.17
CA ASN A 167 11.33 6.74 1.28
C ASN A 167 9.94 6.22 1.68
N HIS A 168 9.66 6.14 2.99
CA HIS A 168 8.33 5.77 3.50
C HIS A 168 7.19 6.58 2.85
N LYS A 169 7.39 7.90 2.68
CA LYS A 169 6.44 8.79 1.97
C LYS A 169 6.21 8.33 0.52
N GLN A 170 7.26 7.89 -0.19
CA GLN A 170 7.18 7.40 -1.56
C GLN A 170 6.40 6.08 -1.67
N SER A 171 6.61 5.18 -0.70
CA SER A 171 5.87 3.92 -0.62
C SER A 171 4.37 4.17 -0.43
N LEU A 172 4.00 5.07 0.49
CA LEU A 172 2.62 5.49 0.70
C LEU A 172 2.00 6.10 -0.57
N LEU A 173 2.71 6.99 -1.27
CA LEU A 173 2.22 7.59 -2.52
C LEU A 173 1.98 6.53 -3.60
N THR A 174 2.89 5.56 -3.72
CA THR A 174 2.75 4.45 -4.66
C THR A 174 1.54 3.58 -4.32
N MET A 175 1.35 3.25 -3.05
CA MET A 175 0.16 2.54 -2.55
C MET A 175 -1.13 3.30 -2.84
N SER A 176 -1.15 4.62 -2.58
CA SER A 176 -2.29 5.49 -2.85
C SER A 176 -2.68 5.51 -4.32
N LYS A 177 -1.71 5.63 -5.24
CA LYS A 177 -1.99 5.59 -6.69
C LYS A 177 -2.59 4.23 -7.11
N CYS A 178 -2.02 3.13 -6.66
CA CYS A 178 -2.54 1.79 -6.94
C CYS A 178 -3.97 1.61 -6.39
N CYS A 179 -4.22 2.06 -5.17
CA CYS A 179 -5.53 2.03 -4.55
C CYS A 179 -6.57 2.85 -5.32
N LEU A 180 -6.24 4.09 -5.70
CA LEU A 180 -7.15 4.96 -6.47
C LEU A 180 -7.48 4.37 -7.84
N ARG A 181 -6.49 3.80 -8.53
CA ARG A 181 -6.70 3.10 -9.81
C ARG A 181 -7.62 1.91 -9.65
N ALA A 182 -7.36 1.05 -8.66
CA ALA A 182 -8.19 -0.13 -8.40
C ALA A 182 -9.66 0.23 -8.14
N ILE A 183 -9.91 1.28 -7.35
CA ILE A 183 -11.27 1.80 -7.11
C ILE A 183 -11.89 2.33 -8.41
N GLY A 184 -11.14 3.10 -9.18
CA GLY A 184 -11.61 3.65 -10.45
C GLY A 184 -12.00 2.56 -11.46
N ASP A 185 -11.16 1.54 -11.61
CA ASP A 185 -11.41 0.42 -12.53
C ASP A 185 -12.64 -0.38 -12.10
N HIS A 186 -12.79 -0.65 -10.80
CA HIS A 186 -13.97 -1.30 -10.25
C HIS A 186 -15.25 -0.46 -10.44
N ASP A 187 -15.18 0.86 -10.20
CA ASP A 187 -16.32 1.76 -10.39
C ASP A 187 -16.72 1.85 -11.89
N ILE A 188 -15.75 1.82 -12.83
CA ILE A 188 -16.02 1.78 -14.28
C ILE A 188 -16.77 0.51 -14.68
N GLN A 189 -16.38 -0.65 -14.13
CA GLN A 189 -17.03 -1.93 -14.45
C GLN A 189 -18.50 -1.97 -14.00
N ARG A 190 -18.86 -1.24 -12.94
CA ARG A 190 -20.24 -1.13 -12.46
C ARG A 190 -21.09 -0.10 -13.20
N CYS A 191 -20.46 0.79 -13.98
CA CYS A 191 -21.19 1.78 -14.77
C CYS A 191 -21.68 1.18 -16.11
N SER A 192 -23.00 1.17 -16.29
CA SER A 192 -23.63 0.82 -17.57
C SER A 192 -23.44 1.91 -18.62
N TRP A 193 -23.56 3.18 -18.23
CA TRP A 193 -23.53 4.33 -19.14
C TRP A 193 -22.13 4.80 -19.51
N TRP A 194 -21.93 5.15 -20.78
CA TRP A 194 -20.65 5.65 -21.29
C TRP A 194 -20.23 6.97 -20.62
N VAL A 195 -21.17 7.89 -20.39
CA VAL A 195 -20.91 9.17 -19.70
C VAL A 195 -20.43 8.92 -18.27
N GLY A 196 -21.04 7.96 -17.57
CA GLY A 196 -20.62 7.55 -16.23
C GLY A 196 -19.19 7.01 -16.22
N ARG A 197 -18.83 6.16 -17.20
CA ARG A 197 -17.45 5.66 -17.32
C ARG A 197 -16.45 6.77 -17.60
N VAL A 198 -16.78 7.74 -18.45
CA VAL A 198 -15.93 8.90 -18.72
C VAL A 198 -15.76 9.75 -17.46
N TYR A 199 -16.86 10.03 -16.74
CA TYR A 199 -16.82 10.75 -15.47
C TYR A 199 -15.93 10.06 -14.44
N VAL A 200 -16.09 8.75 -14.23
CA VAL A 200 -15.25 7.98 -13.30
C VAL A 200 -13.79 8.01 -13.73
N ARG A 201 -13.49 7.85 -15.03
CA ARG A 201 -12.11 7.96 -15.54
C ARG A 201 -11.50 9.33 -15.28
N LEU A 202 -12.23 10.41 -15.54
CA LEU A 202 -11.76 11.78 -15.30
C LEU A 202 -11.53 12.02 -13.80
N ARG A 203 -12.48 11.61 -12.95
CA ARG A 203 -12.35 11.74 -11.49
C ARG A 203 -11.14 10.98 -10.96
N THR A 204 -10.99 9.70 -11.33
CA THR A 204 -9.85 8.88 -10.91
C THR A 204 -8.54 9.42 -11.46
N GLY A 205 -8.51 9.83 -12.73
CA GLY A 205 -7.36 10.46 -13.36
C GLY A 205 -6.94 11.73 -12.63
N TRP A 206 -7.89 12.59 -12.26
CA TRP A 206 -7.65 13.78 -11.47
C TRP A 206 -7.07 13.47 -10.09
N SER A 207 -7.65 12.51 -9.35
CA SER A 207 -7.12 12.11 -8.05
C SER A 207 -5.69 11.56 -8.14
N VAL A 208 -5.39 10.72 -9.14
CA VAL A 208 -4.04 10.19 -9.37
C VAL A 208 -3.07 11.29 -9.80
N LEU A 209 -3.53 12.27 -10.59
CA LEU A 209 -2.75 13.43 -11.00
C LEU A 209 -2.38 14.28 -9.78
N MET A 210 -3.33 14.58 -8.90
CA MET A 210 -3.07 15.35 -7.67
C MET A 210 -2.00 14.68 -6.79
N VAL A 211 -2.09 13.35 -6.61
CA VAL A 211 -1.07 12.59 -5.88
C VAL A 211 0.29 12.64 -6.58
N SER A 212 0.31 12.63 -7.92
CA SER A 212 1.54 12.70 -8.71
C SER A 212 2.18 14.10 -8.70
N ILE A 213 1.37 15.16 -8.68
CA ILE A 213 1.84 16.54 -8.50
C ILE A 213 2.46 16.69 -7.11
N TYR A 214 1.80 16.16 -6.08
CA TYR A 214 2.33 16.20 -4.71
C TYR A 214 3.65 15.42 -4.58
N GLU A 215 3.75 14.25 -5.20
CA GLU A 215 5.00 13.48 -5.29
C GLU A 215 6.11 14.27 -6.01
N LEU A 216 5.79 14.91 -7.14
CA LEU A 216 6.75 15.74 -7.87
C LEU A 216 7.22 16.90 -6.98
N TRP A 217 6.30 17.58 -6.30
CA TRP A 217 6.61 18.65 -5.37
C TRP A 217 7.51 18.19 -4.22
N LEU A 218 7.25 17.02 -3.63
CA LEU A 218 8.11 16.46 -2.59
C LEU A 218 9.52 16.15 -3.11
N ASN A 219 9.64 15.61 -4.31
CA ASN A 219 10.93 15.28 -4.92
C ASN A 219 11.72 16.54 -5.29
N THR A 220 11.07 17.57 -5.81
CA THR A 220 11.73 18.86 -6.09
C THR A 220 12.12 19.59 -4.81
N ALA A 221 11.25 19.61 -3.79
CA ALA A 221 11.57 20.21 -2.49
C ALA A 221 12.78 19.53 -1.81
N ARG A 222 12.89 18.20 -1.93
CA ARG A 222 14.09 17.45 -1.47
C ARG A 222 15.33 17.80 -2.28
N ALA A 223 15.24 17.85 -3.61
CA ALA A 223 16.36 18.21 -4.48
C ALA A 223 16.87 19.63 -4.23
N LEU A 224 15.97 20.55 -3.86
CA LEU A 224 16.28 21.93 -3.50
C LEU A 224 16.71 22.11 -2.04
N GLY A 225 16.77 21.03 -1.24
CA GLY A 225 17.16 21.11 0.18
C GLY A 225 16.16 21.82 1.10
N MET A 226 14.96 22.17 0.60
CA MET A 226 13.93 22.87 1.38
C MET A 226 13.13 21.94 2.29
N ALA A 227 13.24 20.63 2.12
CA ALA A 227 12.62 19.62 2.98
C ALA A 227 13.69 18.93 3.84
N ALA A 228 14.16 19.63 4.88
CA ALA A 228 14.85 19.01 6.01
C ALA A 228 13.82 18.71 7.11
N LEU A 229 13.89 17.47 7.64
CA LEU A 229 13.09 16.85 8.71
C LEU A 229 11.82 16.10 8.27
#